data_AF-A0A5Z2EUC5-F1
#
_entry.id   AF-A0A5Z2EUC5-F1
#
_cell.length_a   1.000
_cell.length_b   1.000
_cell.length_c   1.000
_cell.angle_alpha   90.00
_cell.angle_beta   90.00
_cell.angle_gamma   90.00
#
_symmetry.space_group_name_H-M   'P 1'
#
loop_
_entity.id
_entity.type
_entity.pdbx_description
1 polymer ?
#
loop_
_entity_poly.entity_id
_entity_poly.type
_entity_poly.pdbx_seq_one_letter_code
_entity_poly.pdbx_strand_id
1 'polypeptide(L)' 'MHDDMHKRMMSNDPDVAFAAGMLPHHIGAVEMAKTELKYGTDPQMRKLAKSIIASQDKEIKEMQEWLKAHGQSAE' A
#
# COMPACT_ATOMS: atom_id res chain seq x y z
N MET A 1 5.07 14.78 5.45
CA MET A 1 4.22 13.71 4.85
C MET A 1 4.89 13.03 3.66
N HIS A 2 5.11 13.70 2.51
CA HIS A 2 5.89 13.09 1.42
C HIS A 2 7.37 12.93 1.77
N ASP A 3 7.98 13.92 2.44
CA ASP A 3 9.39 13.86 2.83
C ASP A 3 9.69 12.71 3.81
N ASP A 4 8.81 12.48 4.79
CA ASP A 4 8.95 11.38 5.76
C ASP A 4 8.84 10.01 5.09
N MET A 5 7.98 9.91 4.09
CA MET A 5 7.81 8.70 3.29
C MET A 5 9.07 8.43 2.45
N HIS A 6 9.58 9.44 1.75
CA HIS A 6 10.85 9.32 1.02
C HIS A 6 12.01 8.93 1.93
N LYS A 7 12.10 9.52 3.13
CA LYS A 7 13.13 9.17 4.11
C LYS A 7 13.04 7.71 4.57
N ARG A 8 11.83 7.21 4.83
CA ARG A 8 11.62 5.80 5.24
C ARG A 8 11.91 4.80 4.13
N MET A 9 11.60 5.15 2.87
CA MET A 9 11.97 4.31 1.72
C MET A 9 13.48 4.22 1.51
N MET A 10 14.23 5.22 1.97
CA MET A 10 15.71 5.25 1.95
C MET A 10 16.31 4.81 3.28
N SER A 11 15.55 4.08 4.11
CA SER A 11 16.04 3.48 5.33
C SER A 11 17.12 2.45 5.04
N ASN A 12 18.14 2.37 5.90
CA ASN A 12 19.13 1.29 5.88
C ASN A 12 18.56 -0.03 6.43
N ASP A 13 17.42 0.03 7.12
CA ASP A 13 16.63 -1.14 7.49
C ASP A 13 15.77 -1.56 6.28
N PRO A 14 16.02 -2.76 5.69
CA PRO A 14 15.29 -3.24 4.53
C PRO A 14 13.81 -3.51 4.82
N ASP A 15 13.43 -3.85 6.05
CA ASP A 15 12.04 -4.11 6.42
C ASP A 15 11.24 -2.79 6.44
N VAL A 16 11.86 -1.73 6.97
CA VAL A 16 11.29 -0.38 6.93
C VAL A 16 11.19 0.14 5.50
N ALA A 17 12.23 -0.02 4.70
CA ALA A 17 12.22 0.40 3.30
C ALA A 17 11.14 -0.33 2.49
N PHE A 18 10.99 -1.64 2.71
CA PHE A 18 9.96 -2.47 2.08
C PHE A 18 8.56 -2.01 2.47
N ALA A 19 8.25 -1.94 3.77
CA ALA A 19 6.92 -1.55 4.23
C ALA A 19 6.57 -0.10 3.80
N ALA A 20 7.52 0.82 3.88
CA ALA A 20 7.33 2.21 3.46
C ALA A 20 7.13 2.35 1.94
N GLY A 21 7.76 1.50 1.14
CA GLY A 21 7.61 1.48 -0.32
C GLY A 21 6.37 0.72 -0.80
N MET A 22 5.96 -0.35 -0.11
CA MET A 22 4.78 -1.12 -0.48
C MET A 22 3.47 -0.45 -0.09
N LEU A 23 3.45 0.32 1.00
CA LEU A 23 2.28 1.08 1.42
C LEU A 23 1.69 2.01 0.31
N PRO A 24 2.45 2.93 -0.31
CA PRO A 24 1.94 3.75 -1.41
C PRO A 24 1.58 2.93 -2.66
N HIS A 25 2.32 1.87 -2.96
CA HIS A 25 2.07 0.99 -4.09
C HIS A 25 0.70 0.33 -3.95
N HIS A 26 0.38 -0.16 -2.74
CA HIS A 26 -0.90 -0.78 -2.46
C HIS A 26 -2.06 0.23 -2.50
N ILE A 27 -1.86 1.43 -1.95
CA ILE A 27 -2.84 2.52 -2.04
C ILE A 27 -3.15 2.83 -3.51
N GLY A 28 -2.12 2.96 -4.35
CA GLY A 28 -2.30 3.20 -5.79
C GLY A 28 -3.09 2.09 -6.48
N ALA A 29 -2.77 0.82 -6.20
CA ALA A 29 -3.49 -0.32 -6.76
C ALA A 29 -4.95 -0.39 -6.31
N VAL A 30 -5.26 -0.04 -5.06
CA VAL A 30 -6.65 0.08 -4.55
C VAL A 30 -7.41 1.17 -5.30
N GLU A 31 -6.81 2.35 -5.52
CA GLU A 31 -7.46 3.43 -6.26
C GLU A 31 -7.69 3.08 -7.74
N MET A 32 -6.75 2.38 -8.38
CA MET A 32 -6.94 1.84 -9.73
C MET A 32 -8.06 0.79 -9.78
N ALA A 33 -8.12 -0.12 -8.80
CA ALA A 33 -9.18 -1.11 -8.70
C ALA A 33 -10.57 -0.47 -8.48
N LYS A 34 -10.66 0.60 -7.66
CA LYS A 34 -11.89 1.38 -7.52
C LYS A 34 -12.30 2.04 -8.83
N THR A 35 -11.33 2.53 -9.60
CA THR A 35 -11.57 3.10 -10.95
C THR A 35 -12.14 2.04 -11.88
N GLU A 36 -11.57 0.83 -11.90
CA GLU A 36 -12.11 -0.31 -12.65
C GLU A 36 -13.54 -0.66 -12.22
N LEU A 37 -13.85 -0.66 -10.93
CA LEU A 37 -15.21 -0.89 -10.45
C LEU A 37 -16.20 0.21 -10.82
N LYS A 38 -15.72 1.44 -11.01
CA LYS A 38 -16.56 2.59 -11.38
C LYS A 38 -16.82 2.67 -12.88
N TYR A 39 -15.84 2.34 -13.72
CA TYR A 39 -15.89 2.61 -15.16
C TYR A 39 -15.74 1.36 -16.04
N GLY A 40 -15.08 0.31 -15.55
CA GLY A 40 -14.86 -0.93 -16.28
C GLY A 40 -16.12 -1.79 -16.37
N THR A 41 -16.26 -2.53 -17.46
CA THR A 41 -17.46 -3.34 -17.77
C THR A 41 -17.19 -4.84 -17.86
N ASP A 42 -15.93 -5.26 -17.98
CA ASP A 42 -15.58 -6.68 -18.07
C ASP A 42 -15.80 -7.42 -16.74
N PRO A 43 -16.61 -8.50 -16.70
CA PRO A 43 -16.92 -9.18 -15.45
C PRO A 43 -15.70 -9.80 -14.74
N GLN A 44 -14.69 -10.25 -15.50
CA GLN A 44 -13.48 -10.86 -14.92
C GLN A 44 -12.60 -9.79 -14.28
N MET A 45 -12.41 -8.65 -14.94
CA MET A 45 -11.64 -7.53 -14.41
C MET A 45 -12.30 -6.87 -13.20
N ARG A 46 -13.62 -6.73 -13.21
CA ARG A 46 -14.35 -6.28 -12.02
C ARG A 46 -14.24 -7.26 -10.85
N LYS A 47 -14.20 -8.56 -11.11
CA LYS A 47 -13.95 -9.57 -10.06
C LYS A 47 -12.53 -9.45 -9.50
N LEU A 48 -11.54 -9.29 -10.37
CA LEU A 48 -10.15 -9.07 -9.97
C LEU A 48 -10.01 -7.80 -9.12
N ALA A 49 -10.62 -6.68 -9.54
CA ALA A 49 -10.59 -5.43 -8.81
C ALA A 49 -11.15 -5.56 -7.38
N LYS A 50 -12.27 -6.28 -7.20
CA LYS A 50 -12.81 -6.58 -5.85
C LYS A 50 -11.83 -7.37 -5.00
N SER A 51 -11.17 -8.38 -5.57
CA SER A 51 -10.16 -9.18 -4.87
C SER A 51 -8.95 -8.34 -4.48
N ILE A 52 -8.46 -7.48 -5.37
CA ILE A 52 -7.34 -6.57 -5.10
C ILE A 52 -7.67 -5.65 -3.92
N ILE A 53 -8.84 -5.00 -3.94
CA ILE A 53 -9.27 -4.12 -2.83
C ILE A 53 -9.29 -4.89 -1.51
N ALA A 54 -9.94 -6.07 -1.48
CA ALA A 54 -10.08 -6.83 -0.24
C ALA A 54 -8.76 -7.35 0.34
N SER A 55 -7.79 -7.71 -0.50
CA SER A 55 -6.46 -8.14 -0.05
C SER A 55 -5.62 -6.95 0.37
N GLN A 56 -5.53 -5.93 -0.48
CA GLN A 56 -4.59 -4.84 -0.27
C GLN A 56 -5.04 -3.87 0.83
N ASP A 57 -6.34 -3.71 1.09
CA ASP A 57 -6.80 -2.95 2.26
C ASP A 57 -6.31 -3.57 3.58
N LYS A 58 -6.19 -4.91 3.64
CA LYS A 58 -5.66 -5.60 4.83
C LYS A 58 -4.15 -5.38 4.96
N GLU A 59 -3.41 -5.54 3.87
CA GLU A 59 -1.96 -5.36 3.82
C GLU A 59 -1.56 -3.89 4.11
N ILE A 60 -2.34 -2.92 3.63
CA ILE A 60 -2.17 -1.50 3.97
C ILE A 60 -2.27 -1.30 5.48
N LYS A 61 -3.29 -1.87 6.13
CA LYS A 61 -3.48 -1.75 7.58
C LYS A 61 -2.32 -2.39 8.34
N GLU A 62 -1.90 -3.58 7.93
CA GLU A 62 -0.77 -4.30 8.51
C GLU A 62 0.52 -3.47 8.42
N MET A 63 0.86 -2.95 7.24
CA MET A 63 2.05 -2.11 7.06
C MET A 63 1.97 -0.79 7.84
N GLN A 64 0.80 -0.16 7.93
CA GLN A 64 0.62 1.06 8.73
C GLN A 64 0.84 0.79 10.22
N GLU A 65 0.28 -0.29 10.75
CA GLU A 65 0.47 -0.70 12.14
C GLU A 65 1.94 -1.06 12.42
N TRP A 66 2.55 -1.82 11.51
CA TRP A 66 3.95 -2.21 11.62
C TRP A 66 4.90 -1.00 11.58
N LEU A 67 4.72 -0.08 10.62
CA LEU A 67 5.51 1.16 10.52
C LEU A 67 5.27 2.10 11.70
N LYS A 68 4.09 2.09 12.31
CA LYS A 68 3.83 2.85 13.53
C LYS A 68 4.62 2.28 14.73
N ALA A 69 4.74 0.96 14.81
CA ALA A 69 5.47 0.28 15.87
C ALA A 69 7.00 0.31 15.68
N HIS A 70 7.48 0.30 14.43
CA HIS A 70 8.91 0.12 14.12
C HIS A 70 9.56 1.33 13.41
N GLY A 71 8.77 2.19 12.76
CA GLY A 71 9.25 3.32 11.94
C GLY A 71 9.60 4.60 12.72
N GLN A 72 9.80 4.50 14.03
CA GLN A 72 10.48 5.51 14.87
C GLN A 72 11.92 5.09 15.25
N SER A 73 12.34 3.88 14.89
CA SER A 73 13.60 3.28 15.36
C SER A 73 14.80 3.53 14.43
N ALA A 74 14.69 4.51 13.52
CA ALA A 74 15.83 4.95 12.73
C ALA A 74 16.54 6.09 13.48
N GLU A 75 17.30 5.71 14.52
CA GLU A 75 18.48 6.46 14.97
C GLU A 75 19.70 6.05 14.15
#